data_AF-A0A5K1VJB4-F1
#
_entry.id   AF-A0A5K1VJB4-F1
#
_cell.length_a   1.000
_cell.length_b   1.000
_cell.length_c   1.000
_cell.angle_alpha   90.00
_cell.angle_beta   90.00
_cell.angle_gamma   90.00
#
_symmetry.space_group_name_H-M   'P 1'
#
loop_
_entity.id
_entity.type
_entity.pdbx_description
1 polymer ?
#
loop_
_entity_poly.entity_id
_entity_poly.type
_entity_poly.pdbx_seq_one_letter_code
_entity_poly.pdbx_strand_id
1 'polypeptide(L)'
;MSNFTLITTWLSGIVLCGINLVNVLFHALCIVDLESDELSPIDFCRRVNRLLFPEFIIHSILTLLFIPHLNWLELLLTLPVLLFDIIQLFKKDFQYNPTSVFYQIKNREKLSYTKLAYYLALIFILLARLLYFVIMNYSLSKGKNLKV
;
A
#
# COMPACT_ATOMS: atom_id res chain seq x y z
N MET A 1 -12.52 -6.12 -23.37
CA MET A 1 -11.50 -5.25 -22.73
C MET A 1 -10.15 -5.56 -23.34
N SER A 2 -9.28 -4.55 -23.53
CA SER A 2 -7.98 -4.77 -24.16
C SER A 2 -6.99 -5.41 -23.17
N ASN A 3 -6.18 -6.37 -23.60
CA ASN A 3 -5.10 -6.93 -22.76
C ASN A 3 -4.15 -5.84 -22.25
N PHE A 4 -3.97 -4.79 -23.05
CA PHE A 4 -3.21 -3.60 -22.70
C PHE A 4 -3.72 -2.94 -21.41
N THR A 5 -5.04 -2.70 -21.31
CA THR A 5 -5.64 -2.07 -20.11
C THR A 5 -5.38 -2.84 -18.82
N LEU A 6 -5.37 -4.18 -18.85
CA LEU A 6 -5.11 -4.98 -17.64
C LEU A 6 -3.64 -4.89 -17.20
N ILE A 7 -2.72 -4.94 -18.17
CA ILE A 7 -1.28 -4.80 -17.92
C ILE A 7 -0.99 -3.43 -17.30
N THR A 8 -1.58 -2.36 -17.86
CA THR A 8 -1.38 -1.00 -17.32
C THR A 8 -1.91 -0.86 -15.89
N THR A 9 -3.01 -1.52 -15.55
CA THR A 9 -3.60 -1.50 -14.20
C THR A 9 -2.71 -2.19 -13.17
N TRP A 10 -2.16 -3.37 -13.47
CA TRP A 10 -1.23 -4.02 -12.53
C TRP A 10 0.09 -3.25 -12.40
N LEU A 11 0.61 -2.69 -13.50
CA LEU A 11 1.82 -1.85 -13.44
C LEU A 11 1.61 -0.61 -12.58
N SER A 12 0.52 0.14 -12.77
CA SER A 12 0.23 1.30 -11.94
C SER A 12 -0.04 0.91 -10.49
N GLY A 13 -0.68 -0.24 -10.25
CA GLY A 13 -0.85 -0.80 -8.91
C GLY A 13 0.47 -1.09 -8.19
N ILE A 14 1.45 -1.68 -8.89
CA ILE A 14 2.80 -1.93 -8.34
C ILE A 14 3.49 -0.62 -7.99
N VAL A 15 3.42 0.39 -8.87
CA VAL A 15 4.02 1.71 -8.62
C VAL A 15 3.40 2.38 -7.40
N LEU A 16 2.07 2.41 -7.30
CA LEU A 16 1.36 2.99 -6.15
C LEU A 16 1.67 2.24 -4.84
N CYS A 17 1.75 0.90 -4.88
CA CYS A 17 2.19 0.10 -3.74
C CYS A 17 3.62 0.45 -3.31
N GLY A 18 4.53 0.62 -4.28
CA GLY A 18 5.91 1.01 -4.02
C GLY A 18 6.02 2.38 -3.33
N ILE A 19 5.23 3.37 -3.76
CA ILE A 19 5.18 4.68 -3.11
C ILE A 19 4.70 4.55 -1.66
N ASN A 20 3.63 3.78 -1.41
CA ASN A 20 3.14 3.53 -0.06
C ASN A 20 4.15 2.78 0.81
N LEU A 21 4.89 1.82 0.24
CA LEU A 21 5.94 1.11 0.94
C LEU A 21 7.02 2.07 1.44
N VAL A 22 7.45 3.04 0.60
CA VAL A 22 8.42 4.06 1.00
C VAL A 22 7.87 4.96 2.11
N ASN A 23 6.60 5.37 2.04
CA ASN A 23 5.98 6.18 3.09
C ASN A 23 5.94 5.44 4.44
N VAL A 24 5.54 4.17 4.43
CA VAL A 24 5.50 3.34 5.65
C VAL A 24 6.91 3.05 6.18
N LEU A 25 7.88 2.83 5.29
CA LEU A 25 9.28 2.67 5.68
C LEU A 25 9.81 3.93 6.38
N PHE A 26 9.54 5.12 5.81
CA PHE A 26 9.92 6.38 6.44
C PHE A 26 9.26 6.57 7.81
N HIS A 27 7.99 6.19 7.95
CA HIS A 27 7.29 6.22 9.23
C HIS A 27 7.92 5.27 10.25
N ALA A 28 8.28 4.03 9.86
CA ALA A 28 8.99 3.09 10.71
C ALA A 28 10.38 3.62 11.14
N LEU A 29 11.13 4.23 10.22
CA LEU A 29 12.41 4.87 10.55
C LEU A 29 12.23 5.99 11.58
N CYS A 30 11.25 6.88 11.38
CA CYS A 30 10.95 7.94 12.34
C CYS A 30 10.58 7.40 13.74
N ILE A 31 9.97 6.22 13.83
CA ILE A 31 9.67 5.58 15.12
C ILE A 31 10.96 5.13 15.79
N VAL A 32 11.88 4.48 15.06
CA VAL A 32 13.18 4.06 15.58
C VAL A 32 14.03 5.26 16.01
N ASP A 33 14.04 6.35 15.23
CA ASP A 33 14.73 7.60 15.57
C ASP A 33 14.15 8.23 16.85
N LEU A 34 12.85 8.08 17.09
CA LEU A 34 12.20 8.57 18.31
C LEU A 34 12.49 7.68 19.53
N GLU A 35 12.62 6.36 19.34
CA GLU A 35 12.95 5.41 20.42
C GLU A 35 14.42 5.45 20.83
N SER A 36 15.30 5.84 19.91
CA SER A 36 16.74 6.01 20.14
C SER A 36 17.10 7.40 20.72
N ASP A 37 16.09 8.21 21.06
CA ASP A 37 16.23 9.60 21.52
C ASP A 37 16.97 10.53 20.51
N GLU A 38 17.07 10.12 19.24
CA GLU A 38 17.70 10.90 18.17
C GLU A 38 16.78 12.01 17.62
N LEU A 39 15.45 11.81 17.71
CA LEU A 39 14.43 12.72 17.18
C LEU A 39 13.49 13.24 18.28
N SER A 40 13.22 14.56 18.27
CA SER A 40 12.26 15.13 19.22
C SER A 40 10.82 14.69 18.93
N PRO A 41 9.95 14.50 19.94
CA PRO A 41 8.53 14.17 19.76
C PRO A 41 7.76 15.15 18.87
N ILE A 42 8.12 16.43 18.94
CA ILE A 42 7.47 17.50 18.15
C ILE A 42 7.85 17.37 16.68
N ASP A 43 9.13 17.10 16.40
CA ASP A 43 9.62 16.93 15.03
C ASP A 43 9.12 15.63 14.41
N PHE A 44 9.04 14.55 15.21
CA PHE A 44 8.39 13.30 14.82
C PHE A 44 6.94 13.54 14.36
N CYS A 45 6.12 14.16 15.23
CA CYS A 45 4.72 14.44 14.90
C CYS A 45 4.61 15.31 13.64
N ARG A 46 5.46 16.32 13.46
CA ARG A 46 5.44 17.18 12.27
C ARG A 46 5.75 16.42 10.98
N ARG A 47 6.75 15.52 11.00
CA ARG A 47 7.16 14.72 9.83
C ARG A 47 6.12 13.67 9.50
N VAL A 48 5.72 12.87 10.48
CA VAL A 48 4.82 11.73 10.28
C VAL A 48 3.40 12.20 9.96
N ASN A 49 2.85 13.20 10.68
CA ASN A 49 1.46 13.66 10.43
C ASN A 49 1.27 14.21 9.01
N ARG A 50 2.32 14.76 8.39
CA ARG A 50 2.28 15.23 7.00
C ARG A 50 2.16 14.06 6.00
N LEU A 51 2.67 12.89 6.34
CA LEU A 51 2.72 11.71 5.47
C LEU A 51 1.52 10.77 5.64
N LEU A 52 0.80 10.85 6.76
CA LEU A 52 -0.40 10.04 7.01
C LEU A 52 -1.51 10.30 5.99
N PHE A 53 -1.70 11.56 5.59
CA PHE A 53 -2.71 11.93 4.61
C PHE A 53 -2.40 11.44 3.18
N PRO A 54 -1.19 11.63 2.63
CA PRO A 54 -0.85 11.08 1.31
C PRO A 54 -0.87 9.55 1.29
N GLU A 55 -0.47 8.86 2.36
CA GLU A 55 -0.60 7.39 2.46
C GLU A 55 -2.05 6.94 2.23
N PHE A 56 -3.00 7.58 2.93
CA PHE A 56 -4.42 7.27 2.79
C PHE A 56 -4.94 7.52 1.37
N ILE A 57 -4.57 8.65 0.76
CA ILE A 57 -5.00 9.00 -0.59
C ILE A 57 -4.48 7.97 -1.59
N ILE A 58 -3.19 7.63 -1.52
CA ILE A 58 -2.56 6.70 -2.45
C ILE A 58 -3.18 5.30 -2.31
N HIS A 59 -3.44 4.84 -1.07
CA HIS A 59 -4.11 3.56 -0.84
C HIS A 59 -5.57 3.55 -1.37
N SER A 60 -6.28 4.68 -1.22
CA SER A 60 -7.63 4.84 -1.77
C SER A 60 -7.61 4.77 -3.30
N ILE A 61 -6.69 5.49 -3.95
CA ILE A 61 -6.51 5.45 -5.41
C ILE A 61 -6.15 4.03 -5.86
N LEU A 62 -5.26 3.34 -5.14
CA LEU A 62 -4.88 1.95 -5.42
C LEU A 62 -6.09 1.01 -5.39
N THR A 63 -6.99 1.17 -4.42
CA THR A 63 -8.20 0.34 -4.34
C THR A 63 -9.18 0.68 -5.47
N LEU A 64 -9.40 1.97 -5.76
CA LEU A 64 -10.26 2.44 -6.84
C LEU A 64 -9.78 1.96 -8.22
N LEU A 65 -8.46 1.86 -8.41
CA LEU A 65 -7.84 1.37 -9.64
C LEU A 65 -8.26 -0.08 -9.99
N PHE A 66 -8.54 -0.93 -9.00
CA PHE A 66 -8.92 -2.33 -9.23
C PHE A 66 -10.43 -2.56 -9.42
N ILE A 67 -11.27 -1.58 -9.08
CA ILE A 67 -12.74 -1.67 -9.19
C ILE A 67 -13.23 -1.86 -10.64
N PRO A 68 -12.78 -1.07 -11.65
CA PRO A 68 -13.29 -1.17 -13.03
C PRO A 68 -13.07 -2.53 -13.68
N HIS A 69 -12.10 -3.29 -13.17
CA HIS A 69 -11.71 -4.59 -13.73
C HIS A 69 -12.33 -5.78 -12.99
N LEU A 70 -13.05 -5.54 -11.88
CA LEU A 70 -13.55 -6.59 -10.97
C LEU A 70 -12.46 -7.63 -10.66
N ASN A 71 -11.24 -7.16 -10.40
CA ASN A 71 -10.14 -8.00 -9.97
C ASN A 71 -10.40 -8.42 -8.51
N TRP A 72 -11.26 -9.44 -8.33
CA TRP A 72 -11.82 -9.83 -7.04
C TRP A 72 -10.77 -10.16 -5.99
N LEU A 73 -9.65 -10.76 -6.39
CA LEU A 73 -8.58 -11.15 -5.47
C LEU A 73 -7.86 -9.90 -4.95
N GLU A 74 -7.42 -9.03 -5.84
CA GLU A 74 -6.73 -7.77 -5.52
C GLU A 74 -7.64 -6.85 -4.69
N LEU A 75 -8.91 -6.76 -5.06
CA LEU A 75 -9.91 -5.96 -4.36
C LEU A 75 -10.22 -6.50 -2.96
N LEU A 76 -10.28 -7.83 -2.78
CA LEU A 76 -10.42 -8.46 -1.47
C LEU A 76 -9.22 -8.18 -0.55
N LEU A 77 -8.01 -8.07 -1.12
CA LEU A 77 -6.80 -7.77 -0.37
C LEU A 77 -6.68 -6.28 0.01
N THR A 78 -7.16 -5.36 -0.83
CA THR A 78 -7.06 -3.90 -0.56
C THR A 78 -8.23 -3.35 0.26
N LEU A 79 -9.43 -3.91 0.13
CA LEU A 79 -10.62 -3.49 0.87
C LEU A 79 -10.47 -3.44 2.41
N PRO A 80 -9.93 -4.45 3.11
CA PRO A 80 -9.89 -4.43 4.57
C PRO A 80 -8.99 -3.32 5.11
N VAL A 81 -7.88 -3.02 4.41
CA VAL A 81 -6.98 -1.92 4.77
C VAL A 81 -7.64 -0.57 4.52
N LEU A 82 -8.30 -0.41 3.37
CA LEU A 82 -9.07 0.80 3.07
C LEU A 82 -10.16 1.06 4.13
N LEU A 83 -10.92 0.04 4.51
CA LEU A 83 -11.95 0.16 5.55
C LEU A 83 -11.34 0.55 6.90
N PHE A 84 -10.21 -0.05 7.27
CA PHE A 84 -9.50 0.29 8.49
C PHE A 84 -9.07 1.76 8.51
N ASP A 85 -8.47 2.24 7.43
CA ASP A 85 -8.02 3.63 7.35
C ASP A 85 -9.21 4.62 7.34
N ILE A 86 -10.31 4.28 6.66
CA ILE A 86 -11.56 5.07 6.68
C ILE A 86 -12.11 5.19 8.11
N ILE A 87 -12.18 4.09 8.85
CA ILE A 87 -12.64 4.10 10.26
C ILE A 87 -11.73 5.00 11.11
N GLN A 88 -10.43 4.98 10.85
CA GLN A 88 -9.46 5.83 11.57
C GLN A 88 -9.66 7.32 11.27
N LEU A 89 -9.97 7.68 10.02
CA LEU A 89 -10.32 9.04 9.65
C LEU A 89 -11.59 9.54 10.35
N PHE A 90 -12.63 8.70 10.40
CA PHE A 90 -13.88 9.06 11.08
C PHE A 90 -13.70 9.27 12.58
N LYS A 91 -12.79 8.51 13.21
CA LYS A 91 -12.45 8.68 14.63
C LYS A 91 -11.62 9.94 14.91
N LYS A 92 -11.16 10.67 13.88
CA LYS A 92 -10.21 11.80 13.98
C LYS A 92 -8.92 11.49 14.75
N ASP A 93 -8.63 10.21 14.97
CA ASP A 93 -7.51 9.72 15.78
C ASP A 93 -6.35 9.25 14.88
N PHE A 94 -6.13 10.01 13.80
CA PHE A 94 -5.09 9.71 12.83
C PHE A 94 -3.78 10.46 13.13
N GLN A 95 -3.82 11.59 13.84
CA GLN A 95 -2.63 12.41 14.10
C GLN A 95 -1.95 12.00 15.41
N TYR A 96 -0.61 12.00 15.39
CA TYR A 96 0.18 11.85 16.60
C TYR A 96 0.21 13.14 17.41
N ASN A 97 0.01 13.01 18.73
CA ASN A 97 0.13 14.10 19.69
C ASN A 97 1.46 14.01 20.47
N PRO A 98 2.28 15.07 20.52
CA PRO A 98 3.60 15.03 21.15
C PRO A 98 3.59 14.63 22.64
N THR A 99 2.51 14.95 23.36
CA THR A 99 2.37 14.71 24.81
C THR A 99 2.05 13.26 25.17
N SER A 100 1.52 12.47 24.23
CA SER A 100 1.13 11.08 24.46
C SER A 100 1.79 10.10 23.48
N VAL A 101 2.71 10.59 22.65
CA VAL A 101 3.34 9.80 21.58
C VAL A 101 3.99 8.55 22.15
N PHE A 102 4.76 8.66 23.23
CA PHE A 102 5.47 7.53 23.86
C PHE A 102 4.55 6.42 24.36
N TYR A 103 3.33 6.74 24.81
CA TYR A 103 2.36 5.73 25.22
C TYR A 103 1.72 5.03 24.02
N GLN A 104 1.55 5.75 22.90
CA GLN A 104 0.89 5.23 21.70
C GLN A 104 1.85 4.47 20.76
N ILE A 105 3.15 4.80 20.77
CA ILE A 105 4.16 4.25 19.86
C ILE A 105 4.13 2.74 19.85
N LYS A 106 4.15 2.06 21.00
CA LYS A 106 4.23 0.59 21.07
C LYS A 106 3.10 -0.14 20.30
N ASN A 107 1.90 0.43 20.25
CA ASN A 107 0.80 -0.13 19.47
C ASN A 107 0.87 0.30 18.00
N ARG A 108 1.29 1.53 17.73
CA ARG A 108 1.37 2.11 16.38
C ARG A 108 2.56 1.57 15.58
N GLU A 109 3.65 1.21 16.26
CA GLU A 109 4.82 0.51 15.75
C GLU A 109 4.41 -0.84 15.14
N LYS A 110 3.67 -1.67 15.89
CA LYS A 110 3.13 -2.94 15.39
C LYS A 110 2.28 -2.76 14.15
N LEU A 111 1.42 -1.74 14.12
CA LEU A 111 0.61 -1.41 12.96
C LEU A 111 1.46 -1.00 11.76
N SER A 112 2.51 -0.19 11.98
CA SER A 112 3.44 0.25 10.94
C SER A 112 4.18 -0.95 10.32
N TYR A 113 4.74 -1.85 11.14
CA TYR A 113 5.37 -3.08 10.64
C TYR A 113 4.41 -4.02 9.92
N THR A 114 3.16 -4.11 10.41
CA THR A 114 2.13 -4.90 9.74
C THR A 114 1.80 -4.32 8.36
N LYS A 115 1.67 -2.99 8.25
CA LYS A 115 1.48 -2.30 6.97
C LYS A 115 2.67 -2.49 6.03
N LEU A 116 3.89 -2.47 6.56
CA LEU A 116 5.11 -2.69 5.79
C LEU A 116 5.13 -4.10 5.16
N ALA A 117 4.87 -5.13 5.97
CA ALA A 117 4.76 -6.51 5.49
C ALA A 117 3.62 -6.67 4.48
N TYR A 118 2.48 -6.01 4.71
CA TYR A 118 1.35 -6.00 3.79
C TYR A 118 1.71 -5.43 2.41
N TYR A 119 2.30 -4.23 2.35
CA TYR A 119 2.65 -3.61 1.07
C TYR A 119 3.72 -4.41 0.32
N LEU A 120 4.68 -4.99 1.04
CA LEU A 120 5.69 -5.86 0.45
C LEU A 120 5.06 -7.12 -0.15
N ALA A 121 4.19 -7.81 0.60
CA ALA A 121 3.47 -8.98 0.11
C ALA A 121 2.57 -8.64 -1.09
N LEU A 122 1.89 -7.50 -1.05
CA LEU A 122 1.02 -7.04 -2.12
C LEU A 122 1.79 -6.80 -3.42
N ILE A 123 3.00 -6.22 -3.35
CA ILE A 123 3.87 -6.06 -4.52
C ILE A 123 4.20 -7.42 -5.15
N PHE A 124 4.57 -8.43 -4.35
CA PHE A 124 4.85 -9.77 -4.88
C PHE A 124 3.62 -10.41 -5.51
N ILE A 125 2.44 -10.26 -4.91
CA ILE A 125 1.18 -10.78 -5.46
C ILE A 125 0.86 -10.10 -6.79
N LEU A 126 0.94 -8.77 -6.87
CA LEU A 126 0.68 -8.01 -8.09
C LEU A 126 1.67 -8.38 -9.21
N LEU A 127 2.94 -8.56 -8.86
CA LEU A 127 3.98 -8.98 -9.80
C LEU A 127 3.71 -10.39 -10.32
N ALA A 128 3.36 -11.34 -9.45
CA ALA A 128 3.01 -12.71 -9.85
C ALA A 128 1.78 -12.74 -10.77
N ARG A 129 0.76 -11.93 -10.49
CA ARG A 129 -0.45 -11.80 -11.32
C ARG A 129 -0.14 -11.25 -12.70
N LEU A 130 0.69 -10.20 -12.76
CA LEU A 130 1.15 -9.63 -14.03
C LEU A 130 1.92 -10.66 -14.86
N LEU A 131 2.88 -11.38 -14.26
CA LEU A 131 3.66 -12.40 -14.96
C LEU A 131 2.77 -13.53 -15.46
N TYR A 132 1.88 -14.05 -14.63
CA TYR A 132 0.93 -15.10 -15.01
C TYR A 132 0.09 -14.68 -16.23
N PHE A 133 -0.44 -13.47 -16.21
CA PHE A 133 -1.23 -12.94 -17.31
C PHE A 133 -0.42 -12.83 -18.61
N VAL A 134 0.81 -12.30 -18.55
CA VAL A 134 1.68 -12.15 -19.72
C VAL A 134 2.04 -13.51 -20.32
N ILE A 135 2.42 -14.49 -19.48
CA ILE A 135 2.80 -15.84 -19.93
C ILE A 135 1.61 -16.54 -20.61
N MET A 136 0.42 -16.45 -20.01
CA MET A 136 -0.78 -17.05 -20.59
C MET A 136 -1.16 -16.42 -21.93
N ASN A 137 -1.06 -15.09 -22.06
CA ASN A 137 -1.32 -14.41 -23.33
C ASN A 137 -0.30 -14.78 -24.41
N TYR A 138 0.97 -14.90 -24.04
CA TYR A 138 2.02 -15.35 -24.96
C TYR A 138 1.78 -16.78 -25.45
N SER A 139 1.43 -17.71 -24.54
CA SER A 139 1.11 -19.10 -24.87
C SER A 139 -0.07 -19.21 -25.83
N LEU A 140 -1.14 -18.43 -25.60
CA LEU A 140 -2.31 -18.37 -26.47
C LEU A 140 -1.98 -17.82 -27.86
N SER A 141 -1.11 -16.81 -27.95
CA SER A 141 -0.64 -16.27 -29.23
C SER A 141 0.13 -17.32 -30.04
N LYS A 142 1.05 -18.05 -29.39
CA LYS A 142 1.81 -19.14 -30.02
C LYS A 142 0.91 -20.28 -30.49
N GLY A 143 -0.08 -20.68 -29.68
CA GLY A 143 -1.02 -21.74 -30.02
C GLY A 143 -1.91 -21.41 -31.21
N LYS A 144 -2.21 -20.13 -31.47
CA LYS A 144 -2.91 -19.69 -32.68
C LYS A 144 -2.05 -19.78 -33.93
N ASN A 145 -0.78 -19.36 -33.86
CA ASN A 145 0.16 -19.42 -34.98
C ASN A 145 0.53 -20.85 -35.42
N LEU A 146 0.33 -21.86 -34.57
CA LEU A 146 0.58 -23.27 -34.89
C LEU A 146 -0.61 -23.98 -35.55
N LYS A 147 -1.80 -23.36 -35.56
CA LYS A 147 -3.03 -23.93 -36.14
C LYS A 147 -3.40 -23.32 -37.50
N VAL A 148 -2.52 -22.46 -38.04
CA VAL A 148 -2.60 -21.85 -39.38
C VAL A 148 -1.50 -22.48 -40.23
#